data_AF-A0A6I4YWC5-F1
#
_entry.id   AF-A0A6I4YWC5-F1
#
_cell.length_a   1.000
_cell.length_b   1.000
_cell.length_c   1.000
_cell.angle_alpha   90.00
_cell.angle_beta   90.00
_cell.angle_gamma   90.00
#
_symmetry.space_group_name_H-M   'P 1'
#
loop_
_entity.id
_entity.type
_entity.pdbx_description
1 polymer ?
#
loop_
_entity_poly.entity_id
_entity_poly.type
_entity_poly.pdbx_seq_one_letter_code
_entity_poly.pdbx_strand_id
1 'polypeptide(L)'
;MASGLNVNPYTTTQASGLFATDSSGYVQGLALLDPATRYALATGYVDEGETQPLWGGIAVSEQVSLLPGAPGRRGQALKRATSAAEITGFSAFNQSHHLATTPNSTAPQAGPGNSLGFFRLGSGVRLPVLADPALLNLAGKDIAASLSWDMDKQRLTANSGASAQGEASASSSTTLPVKLLEIVQNNGLAASYDATSGNLSWVRLPDSATGSILALIQL
;
A
#
# COMPACT_ATOMS: atom_id res chain seq x y z
N MET A 1 -38.80 25.50 23.73
CA MET A 1 -38.37 25.21 22.36
C MET A 1 -38.35 23.70 22.19
N ALA A 2 -39.44 23.10 21.71
CA ALA A 2 -39.48 21.65 21.46
C ALA A 2 -38.81 21.39 20.11
N SER A 3 -37.66 20.71 20.10
CA SER A 3 -36.99 20.27 18.89
C SER A 3 -37.62 18.95 18.44
N GLY A 4 -38.56 19.01 17.50
CA GLY A 4 -39.20 17.83 16.91
C GLY A 4 -38.53 17.47 15.60
N LEU A 5 -38.09 16.21 15.47
CA LEU A 5 -37.61 15.66 14.21
C LEU A 5 -38.80 15.51 13.25
N ASN A 6 -38.75 16.21 12.11
CA ASN A 6 -39.74 16.08 11.04
C ASN A 6 -39.34 14.91 10.12
N VAL A 7 -40.00 13.76 10.29
CA VAL A 7 -39.84 12.59 9.42
C VAL A 7 -41.14 12.37 8.65
N ASN A 8 -41.06 12.41 7.32
CA ASN A 8 -42.20 12.13 6.44
C ASN A 8 -42.45 10.62 6.40
N PRO A 9 -43.62 10.13 6.89
CA PRO A 9 -43.91 8.71 7.01
C PRO A 9 -44.09 7.99 5.66
N TYR A 10 -44.19 8.72 4.55
CA TYR A 10 -44.30 8.16 3.20
C TYR A 10 -42.96 8.08 2.46
N THR A 11 -41.89 8.62 3.05
CA THR A 11 -40.54 8.54 2.48
C THR A 11 -39.69 7.60 3.32
N THR A 12 -39.40 6.42 2.80
CA THR A 12 -38.37 5.54 3.36
C THR A 12 -37.00 6.15 3.06
N THR A 13 -36.50 6.97 3.98
CA THR A 13 -35.08 7.36 3.95
C THR A 13 -34.29 6.19 4.51
N GLN A 14 -33.72 5.36 3.63
CA GLN A 14 -32.71 4.40 4.05
C GLN A 14 -31.57 5.20 4.69
N ALA A 15 -31.20 4.87 5.93
CA ALA A 15 -30.03 5.47 6.54
C ALA A 15 -28.81 5.05 5.72
N SER A 16 -28.20 6.01 5.04
CA SER A 16 -26.98 5.81 4.24
C SER A 16 -25.91 5.14 5.12
N GLY A 17 -25.39 4.00 4.67
CA GLY A 17 -24.30 3.27 5.35
C GLY A 17 -24.69 2.07 6.22
N LEU A 18 -25.96 1.66 6.29
CA LEU A 18 -26.34 0.45 7.06
C LEU A 18 -26.05 -0.88 6.35
N PHE A 19 -25.96 -0.86 5.01
CA PHE A 19 -25.57 -2.02 4.22
C PHE A 19 -24.52 -1.58 3.20
N ALA A 20 -23.37 -2.25 3.18
CA ALA A 20 -22.40 -2.08 2.11
C ALA A 20 -23.05 -2.59 0.81
N THR A 21 -23.40 -1.68 -0.09
CA THR A 21 -23.99 -2.02 -1.40
C THR A 21 -22.96 -2.56 -2.39
N ASP A 22 -21.67 -2.42 -2.08
CA ASP A 22 -20.56 -2.90 -2.90
C ASP A 22 -19.51 -3.61 -2.00
N SER A 23 -19.25 -4.88 -2.28
CA SER A 23 -18.22 -5.70 -1.62
C SER A 23 -16.96 -5.89 -2.48
N SER A 24 -16.90 -5.23 -3.64
CA SER A 24 -15.76 -5.30 -4.55
C SER A 24 -14.63 -4.35 -4.11
N GLY A 25 -13.40 -4.74 -4.43
CA GLY A 25 -12.20 -3.95 -4.15
C GLY A 25 -11.22 -4.63 -3.21
N TYR A 26 -9.99 -4.10 -3.19
CA TYR A 26 -8.92 -4.54 -2.31
C TYR A 26 -8.57 -3.47 -1.30
N VAL A 27 -7.90 -3.86 -0.21
CA VAL A 27 -7.26 -2.93 0.73
C VAL A 27 -5.76 -2.97 0.48
N GLN A 28 -5.14 -1.81 0.27
CA GLN A 28 -3.70 -1.70 0.09
C GLN A 28 -2.96 -2.36 1.25
N GLY A 29 -1.92 -3.15 0.94
CA GLY A 29 -1.06 -3.75 1.94
C GLY A 29 -1.67 -4.95 2.68
N LEU A 30 -2.87 -5.39 2.33
CA LEU A 30 -3.48 -6.61 2.88
C LEU A 30 -3.32 -7.76 1.89
N ALA A 31 -2.40 -8.68 2.16
CA ALA A 31 -2.17 -9.82 1.28
C ALA A 31 -3.37 -10.77 1.23
N LEU A 32 -3.67 -11.29 0.03
CA LEU A 32 -4.67 -12.33 -0.15
C LEU A 32 -4.14 -13.64 0.42
N LEU A 33 -5.04 -14.40 1.04
CA LEU A 33 -4.71 -15.68 1.66
C LEU A 33 -4.60 -16.76 0.58
N ASP A 34 -3.40 -17.32 0.44
CA ASP A 34 -3.14 -18.52 -0.35
C ASP A 34 -2.45 -19.56 0.57
N PRO A 35 -2.92 -20.82 0.63
CA PRO A 35 -2.26 -21.88 1.37
C PRO A 35 -0.76 -22.01 1.07
N ALA A 36 -0.34 -21.77 -0.18
CA ALA A 36 1.05 -21.92 -0.61
C ALA A 36 1.98 -20.87 0.03
N THR A 37 1.46 -19.69 0.39
CA THR A 37 2.26 -18.55 0.85
C THR A 37 2.02 -18.19 2.32
N ARG A 38 1.36 -19.09 3.07
CA ARG A 38 0.96 -18.87 4.47
C ARG A 38 2.11 -18.51 5.40
N TYR A 39 3.31 -19.03 5.15
CA TYR A 39 4.51 -18.81 5.98
C TYR A 39 5.49 -17.79 5.38
N ALA A 40 5.09 -17.06 4.35
CA ALA A 40 5.95 -16.09 3.68
C ALA A 40 6.06 -14.74 4.41
N LEU A 41 5.22 -14.50 5.44
CA LEU A 41 5.24 -13.25 6.20
C LEU A 41 6.51 -13.17 7.04
N ALA A 42 7.36 -12.21 6.72
CA ALA A 42 8.51 -11.85 7.52
C ALA A 42 8.17 -10.63 8.39
N THR A 43 8.90 -10.46 9.48
CA THR A 43 8.80 -9.29 10.36
C THR A 43 10.17 -8.67 10.55
N GLY A 44 10.23 -7.35 10.53
CA GLY A 44 11.41 -6.56 10.84
C GLY A 44 11.04 -5.37 11.69
N TYR A 45 11.99 -4.45 11.88
CA TYR A 45 11.74 -3.17 12.55
C TYR A 45 12.04 -2.00 11.61
N VAL A 46 11.30 -0.91 11.74
CA VAL A 46 11.55 0.32 10.98
C VAL A 46 12.87 0.92 11.47
N ASP A 47 13.79 1.20 10.55
CA ASP A 47 15.10 1.75 10.85
C ASP A 47 15.00 3.10 11.58
N GLU A 48 15.97 3.38 12.45
CA GLU A 48 16.01 4.64 13.23
C GLU A 48 16.27 5.87 12.35
N GLY A 49 16.86 5.69 11.17
CA GLY A 49 17.11 6.76 10.20
C GLY A 49 15.91 7.11 9.32
N GLU A 50 14.79 6.39 9.40
CA GLU A 50 13.60 6.69 8.59
C GLU A 50 12.89 7.94 9.13
N THR A 51 12.65 8.92 8.25
CA THR A 51 12.02 10.20 8.64
C THR A 51 10.51 10.20 8.42
N GLN A 52 9.99 9.25 7.64
CA GLN A 52 8.58 9.12 7.30
C GLN A 52 7.98 7.83 7.86
N PRO A 53 6.70 7.82 8.25
CA PRO A 53 6.06 6.59 8.67
C PRO A 53 6.01 5.56 7.52
N LEU A 54 6.19 4.28 7.84
CA LEU A 54 5.93 3.17 6.94
C LEU A 54 4.51 2.63 7.16
N TRP A 55 3.85 2.20 6.10
CA TRP A 55 2.52 1.58 6.12
C TRP A 55 2.48 0.39 5.16
N GLY A 56 1.42 -0.41 5.17
CA GLY A 56 1.31 -1.58 4.29
C GLY A 56 1.21 -1.22 2.81
N GLY A 57 1.87 -2.02 1.95
CA GLY A 57 1.83 -1.87 0.51
C GLY A 57 2.80 -0.85 -0.08
N ILE A 58 3.90 -0.55 0.62
CA ILE A 58 5.03 0.26 0.12
C ILE A 58 6.25 -0.62 -0.13
N ALA A 59 7.10 -0.21 -1.08
CA ALA A 59 8.34 -0.91 -1.34
C ALA A 59 9.36 -0.64 -0.23
N VAL A 60 9.92 -1.72 0.32
CA VAL A 60 10.90 -1.66 1.41
C VAL A 60 12.21 -2.29 0.97
N SER A 61 13.29 -1.84 1.60
CA SER A 61 14.58 -2.48 1.54
C SER A 61 14.93 -3.04 2.92
N GLU A 62 15.33 -4.31 2.91
CA GLU A 62 15.71 -5.07 4.10
C GLU A 62 17.22 -4.98 4.25
N GLN A 63 17.67 -4.39 5.36
CA GLN A 63 19.08 -4.24 5.68
C GLN A 63 19.44 -5.18 6.83
N VAL A 64 20.65 -5.75 6.73
CA VAL A 64 21.24 -6.50 7.83
C VAL A 64 21.40 -5.55 9.02
N SER A 65 20.92 -5.95 10.19
CA SER A 65 20.97 -5.11 11.40
C SER A 65 22.44 -4.83 11.77
N LEU A 66 22.78 -3.54 11.95
CA LEU A 66 24.12 -3.06 12.29
C LEU A 66 24.24 -2.60 13.75
N LEU A 67 23.38 -3.07 14.66
CA LEU A 67 23.37 -2.57 16.03
C LEU A 67 24.73 -2.86 16.72
N PRO A 68 25.54 -1.84 17.05
CA PRO A 68 26.86 -2.06 17.64
C PRO A 68 26.70 -2.74 19.01
N GLY A 69 27.30 -3.91 19.17
CA GLY A 69 27.35 -4.62 20.45
C GLY A 69 26.10 -5.41 20.85
N ALA A 70 25.09 -5.55 19.99
CA ALA A 70 23.94 -6.42 20.26
C ALA A 70 23.68 -7.37 19.07
N PRO A 71 23.55 -8.69 19.29
CA PRO A 71 23.08 -9.57 18.22
C PRO A 71 21.71 -9.09 17.74
N GLY A 72 21.43 -9.18 16.44
CA GLY A 72 20.22 -8.70 15.74
C GLY A 72 18.91 -9.37 16.17
N ARG A 73 18.59 -9.31 17.47
CA ARG A 73 17.42 -9.93 18.12
C ARG A 73 16.10 -9.31 17.69
N ARG A 74 16.12 -8.10 17.11
CA ARG A 74 14.94 -7.36 16.63
C ARG A 74 14.55 -7.70 15.18
N GLY A 75 15.28 -8.59 14.51
CA GLY A 75 15.11 -8.90 13.09
C GLY A 75 15.91 -7.95 12.20
N GLN A 76 15.56 -7.88 10.93
CA GLN A 76 16.18 -6.99 9.96
C GLN A 76 15.65 -5.55 10.08
N ALA A 77 16.51 -4.58 9.75
CA ALA A 77 16.12 -3.18 9.65
C ALA A 77 15.38 -2.96 8.32
N LEU A 78 14.25 -2.29 8.37
CA LEU A 78 13.42 -1.94 7.23
C LEU A 78 13.49 -0.44 7.03
N LYS A 79 13.93 -0.01 5.86
CA LYS A 79 13.81 1.36 5.38
C LYS A 79 13.00 1.40 4.10
N ARG A 80 12.42 2.56 3.77
CA ARG A 80 11.81 2.77 2.46
C ARG A 80 12.87 2.57 1.36
N ALA A 81 12.51 1.86 0.30
CA ALA A 81 13.41 1.72 -0.83
C ALA A 81 13.63 3.09 -1.51
N THR A 82 14.88 3.42 -1.84
CA THR A 82 15.26 4.66 -2.55
C THR A 82 15.59 4.42 -4.02
N SER A 83 15.76 3.16 -4.42
CA SER A 83 16.03 2.75 -5.80
C SER A 83 15.43 1.35 -6.05
N ALA A 84 15.03 1.00 -7.28
CA ALA A 84 14.42 -0.31 -7.52
C ALA A 84 15.39 -1.48 -7.30
N ALA A 85 16.70 -1.24 -7.42
CA ALA A 85 17.70 -2.26 -7.13
C ALA A 85 17.77 -2.61 -5.63
N GLU A 86 17.33 -1.70 -4.74
CA GLU A 86 17.29 -1.92 -3.30
C GLU A 86 15.98 -2.56 -2.82
N ILE A 87 14.95 -2.68 -3.68
CA ILE A 87 13.68 -3.28 -3.28
C ILE A 87 13.92 -4.76 -2.97
N THR A 88 13.69 -5.13 -1.71
CA THR A 88 13.73 -6.52 -1.26
C THR A 88 12.33 -7.11 -1.09
N GLY A 89 11.31 -6.25 -1.00
CA GLY A 89 9.94 -6.66 -0.79
C GLY A 89 8.96 -5.51 -0.60
N PHE A 90 7.76 -5.84 -0.15
CA PHE A 90 6.70 -4.89 0.16
C PHE A 90 6.22 -5.10 1.60
N SER A 91 5.98 -4.00 2.30
CA SER A 91 5.36 -4.03 3.62
C SER A 91 3.91 -4.53 3.55
N ALA A 92 3.41 -5.06 4.66
CA ALA A 92 2.05 -5.55 4.76
C ALA A 92 1.43 -5.28 6.13
N PHE A 93 0.11 -5.14 6.16
CA PHE A 93 -0.69 -5.01 7.38
C PHE A 93 -1.00 -6.36 8.04
N ASN A 94 -0.72 -7.47 7.36
CA ASN A 94 -0.98 -8.82 7.86
C ASN A 94 -0.33 -9.00 9.25
N GLN A 95 -1.14 -9.41 10.23
CA GLN A 95 -0.73 -9.66 11.62
C GLN A 95 -0.07 -8.47 12.34
N SER A 96 -0.21 -7.25 11.83
CA SER A 96 0.39 -6.04 12.40
C SER A 96 -0.59 -5.29 13.32
N HIS A 97 -1.06 -5.94 14.38
CA HIS A 97 -2.09 -5.42 15.29
C HIS A 97 -1.63 -4.26 16.19
N HIS A 98 -0.32 -4.02 16.25
CA HIS A 98 0.29 -2.99 17.10
C HIS A 98 0.52 -1.65 16.38
N LEU A 99 0.16 -1.54 15.10
CA LEU A 99 0.35 -0.32 14.33
C LEU A 99 -0.52 0.81 14.89
N ALA A 100 0.07 2.00 14.96
CA ALA A 100 -0.59 3.15 15.57
C ALA A 100 -1.53 3.82 14.57
N THR A 101 -2.71 4.20 15.05
CA THR A 101 -3.62 5.15 14.39
C THR A 101 -3.80 6.36 15.30
N THR A 102 -3.90 7.56 14.73
CA THR A 102 -4.16 8.80 15.49
C THR A 102 -5.47 9.43 15.01
N PRO A 103 -6.08 10.39 15.75
CA PRO A 103 -7.30 11.05 15.30
C PRO A 103 -7.18 11.69 13.90
N ASN A 104 -5.98 12.14 13.53
CA ASN A 104 -5.69 12.76 12.24
C ASN A 104 -5.13 11.76 11.21
N SER A 105 -4.62 10.60 11.65
CA SER A 105 -4.11 9.53 10.78
C SER A 105 -4.92 8.25 10.98
N THR A 106 -5.94 8.08 10.14
CA THR A 106 -6.89 6.97 10.22
C THR A 106 -6.33 5.65 9.68
N ALA A 107 -5.27 5.70 8.88
CA ALA A 107 -4.58 4.50 8.41
C ALA A 107 -3.45 4.09 9.37
N PRO A 108 -3.28 2.77 9.67
CA PRO A 108 -2.25 2.32 10.58
C PRO A 108 -0.84 2.59 10.05
N GLN A 109 0.05 3.04 10.93
CA GLN A 109 1.42 3.38 10.57
C GLN A 109 2.46 2.88 11.58
N ALA A 110 3.67 2.62 11.09
CA ALA A 110 4.85 2.28 11.87
C ALA A 110 5.87 3.42 11.76
N GLY A 111 6.25 3.99 12.89
CA GLY A 111 7.40 4.89 12.97
C GLY A 111 8.70 4.14 13.28
N PRO A 112 9.84 4.85 13.33
CA PRO A 112 11.14 4.30 13.69
C PRO A 112 11.10 3.46 14.97
N GLY A 113 11.73 2.29 14.93
CA GLY A 113 11.80 1.35 16.05
C GLY A 113 10.58 0.44 16.25
N ASN A 114 9.45 0.71 15.57
CA ASN A 114 8.29 -0.19 15.60
C ASN A 114 8.53 -1.40 14.67
N SER A 115 7.89 -2.53 14.97
CA SER A 115 7.90 -3.68 14.06
C SER A 115 6.94 -3.47 12.89
N LEU A 116 7.24 -4.08 11.74
CA LEU A 116 6.37 -4.09 10.56
C LEU A 116 6.49 -5.42 9.84
N GLY A 117 5.35 -5.98 9.41
CA GLY A 117 5.29 -7.16 8.55
C GLY A 117 5.64 -6.81 7.10
N PHE A 118 6.31 -7.70 6.40
CA PHE A 118 6.62 -7.55 4.99
C PHE A 118 6.72 -8.90 4.28
N PHE A 119 6.60 -8.88 2.95
CA PHE A 119 6.80 -10.02 2.08
C PHE A 119 7.95 -9.75 1.12
N ARG A 120 8.87 -10.71 1.01
CA ARG A 120 10.02 -10.62 0.09
C ARG A 120 9.58 -10.85 -1.35
N LEU A 121 10.32 -10.27 -2.30
CA LEU A 121 10.23 -10.64 -3.70
C LEU A 121 10.55 -12.13 -3.88
N GLY A 122 9.87 -12.79 -4.82
CA GLY A 122 9.92 -14.24 -5.05
C GLY A 122 9.05 -15.08 -4.11
N SER A 123 8.30 -14.47 -3.19
CA SER A 123 7.47 -15.19 -2.22
C SER A 123 6.18 -15.78 -2.80
N GLY A 124 5.76 -15.36 -4.00
CA GLY A 124 4.50 -15.78 -4.62
C GLY A 124 3.26 -15.16 -4.00
N VAL A 125 3.40 -14.30 -2.98
CA VAL A 125 2.29 -13.68 -2.27
C VAL A 125 1.57 -12.70 -3.18
N ARG A 126 0.25 -12.69 -3.09
CA ARG A 126 -0.60 -11.73 -3.81
C ARG A 126 -0.89 -10.54 -2.91
N LEU A 127 -0.37 -9.38 -3.28
CA LEU A 127 -0.45 -8.16 -2.49
C LEU A 127 -1.07 -7.03 -3.32
N PRO A 128 -2.16 -6.38 -2.85
CA PRO A 128 -2.67 -5.16 -3.44
C PRO A 128 -1.75 -3.97 -3.10
N VAL A 129 -1.28 -3.28 -4.12
CA VAL A 129 -0.45 -2.07 -4.02
C VAL A 129 -1.08 -0.91 -4.77
N LEU A 130 -0.68 0.30 -4.40
CA LEU A 130 -1.07 1.49 -5.15
C LEU A 130 -0.44 1.45 -6.56
N ALA A 131 -1.17 1.92 -7.56
CA ALA A 131 -0.77 1.87 -8.96
C ALA A 131 -1.14 3.17 -9.69
N ASP A 132 -0.37 3.48 -10.73
CA ASP A 132 -0.63 4.58 -11.64
C ASP A 132 -1.82 4.24 -12.56
N PRO A 133 -2.79 5.15 -12.77
CA PRO A 133 -3.87 4.98 -13.74
C PRO A 133 -3.39 4.63 -15.16
N ALA A 134 -2.16 4.98 -15.53
CA ALA A 134 -1.51 4.58 -16.79
C ALA A 134 -1.56 3.06 -17.02
N LEU A 135 -1.53 2.26 -15.94
CA LEU A 135 -1.50 0.80 -16.01
C LEU A 135 -2.79 0.21 -16.56
N LEU A 136 -3.89 0.97 -16.64
CA LEU A 136 -5.14 0.51 -17.28
C LEU A 136 -4.94 -0.01 -18.70
N ASN A 137 -3.94 0.53 -19.42
CA ASN A 137 -3.59 0.07 -20.77
C ASN A 137 -3.08 -1.38 -20.82
N LEU A 138 -2.65 -1.93 -19.67
CA LEU A 138 -2.22 -3.32 -19.52
C LEU A 138 -3.37 -4.26 -19.14
N ALA A 139 -4.58 -3.75 -18.87
CA ALA A 139 -5.73 -4.59 -18.57
C ALA A 139 -6.01 -5.55 -19.74
N GLY A 140 -6.08 -6.85 -19.45
CA GLY A 140 -6.27 -7.90 -20.46
C GLY A 140 -5.03 -8.23 -21.31
N LYS A 141 -3.84 -7.71 -20.94
CA LYS A 141 -2.55 -8.08 -21.55
C LYS A 141 -1.82 -9.13 -20.72
N ASP A 142 -0.62 -9.51 -21.16
CA ASP A 142 0.20 -10.49 -20.47
C ASP A 142 0.55 -10.04 -19.04
N ILE A 143 0.45 -10.99 -18.11
CA ILE A 143 0.76 -10.78 -16.69
C ILE A 143 2.24 -10.45 -16.41
N ALA A 144 3.11 -10.71 -17.39
CA ALA A 144 4.55 -10.48 -17.34
C ALA A 144 4.96 -9.10 -17.89
N ALA A 145 4.07 -8.11 -17.78
CA ALA A 145 4.35 -6.74 -18.19
C ALA A 145 5.57 -6.19 -17.42
N SER A 146 6.38 -5.37 -18.11
CA SER A 146 7.52 -4.71 -17.47
C SER A 146 7.04 -3.56 -16.58
N LEU A 147 7.16 -3.75 -15.26
CA LEU A 147 6.72 -2.83 -14.23
C LEU A 147 7.91 -2.22 -13.49
N SER A 148 7.73 -1.01 -12.99
CA SER A 148 8.68 -0.31 -12.12
C SER A 148 7.95 0.30 -10.92
N TRP A 149 8.68 0.77 -9.91
CA TRP A 149 8.13 1.44 -8.74
C TRP A 149 8.47 2.93 -8.77
N ASP A 150 7.47 3.77 -8.56
CA ASP A 150 7.65 5.20 -8.32
C ASP A 150 7.95 5.42 -6.83
N MET A 151 9.17 5.85 -6.53
CA MET A 151 9.65 6.06 -5.16
C MET A 151 9.09 7.33 -4.52
N ASP A 152 8.70 8.32 -5.30
CA ASP A 152 8.18 9.58 -4.79
C ASP A 152 6.71 9.42 -4.40
N LYS A 153 5.93 8.81 -5.28
CA LYS A 153 4.48 8.59 -5.09
C LYS A 153 4.13 7.27 -4.43
N GLN A 154 5.12 6.39 -4.22
CA GLN A 154 4.93 5.05 -3.63
C GLN A 154 3.85 4.23 -4.34
N ARG A 155 3.97 4.14 -5.67
CA ARG A 155 3.02 3.43 -6.53
C ARG A 155 3.70 2.65 -7.64
N LEU A 156 3.02 1.60 -8.10
CA LEU A 156 3.42 0.81 -9.26
C LEU A 156 3.19 1.61 -10.55
N THR A 157 4.16 1.58 -11.47
CA THR A 157 4.05 2.25 -12.77
C THR A 157 4.65 1.39 -13.89
N ALA A 158 4.37 1.72 -15.14
CA ALA A 158 4.92 1.01 -16.29
C ALA A 158 6.43 1.30 -16.38
N ASN A 159 7.23 0.33 -16.86
CA ASN A 159 8.67 0.54 -17.07
C ASN A 159 8.98 1.36 -18.33
N SER A 160 8.24 2.45 -18.57
CA SER A 160 8.41 3.35 -19.72
C SER A 160 8.87 4.76 -19.32
N GLY A 161 9.25 4.98 -18.06
CA GLY A 161 9.73 6.28 -17.56
C GLY A 161 8.69 7.41 -17.59
N ALA A 162 7.45 7.13 -18.01
CA ALA A 162 6.38 8.11 -18.13
C ALA A 162 5.19 7.71 -17.24
N SER A 163 4.92 8.53 -16.22
CA SER A 163 3.65 8.51 -15.50
C SER A 163 2.55 9.13 -16.38
N ALA A 164 1.29 8.68 -16.26
CA ALA A 164 0.18 9.23 -17.08
C ALA A 164 -0.10 10.73 -16.82
N GLN A 165 0.53 11.32 -15.81
CA GLN A 165 0.38 12.74 -15.47
C GLN A 165 1.43 13.65 -16.13
N GLY A 166 2.29 13.14 -17.01
CA GLY A 166 3.32 13.97 -17.68
C GLY A 166 4.38 14.52 -16.71
N GLU A 167 4.35 14.07 -15.47
CA GLU A 167 5.34 14.40 -14.44
C GLU A 167 6.48 13.39 -14.52
N ALA A 168 7.72 13.89 -14.46
CA ALA A 168 8.90 13.06 -14.29
C ALA A 168 8.74 12.24 -13.01
N SER A 169 8.37 10.97 -13.16
CA SER A 169 8.42 9.99 -12.09
C SER A 169 9.87 9.54 -12.00
N ALA A 170 10.46 9.46 -10.80
CA ALA A 170 11.76 8.83 -10.58
C ALA A 170 11.68 7.30 -10.76
N SER A 171 11.03 6.85 -11.84
CA SER A 171 10.96 5.48 -12.29
C SER A 171 12.35 5.05 -12.71
N SER A 172 12.97 4.24 -11.85
CA SER A 172 14.20 3.52 -12.19
C SER A 172 13.93 2.57 -13.36
N SER A 173 14.81 2.53 -14.36
CA SER A 173 14.70 1.65 -15.55
C SER A 173 14.78 0.15 -15.24
N THR A 174 14.87 -0.23 -13.96
CA THR A 174 14.97 -1.61 -13.51
C THR A 174 13.57 -2.21 -13.40
N THR A 175 13.32 -3.24 -14.22
CA THR A 175 12.09 -4.02 -14.15
C THR A 175 12.00 -4.76 -12.83
N LEU A 176 10.87 -4.63 -12.14
CA LEU A 176 10.59 -5.40 -10.94
C LEU A 176 10.24 -6.85 -11.29
N PRO A 177 10.71 -7.84 -10.51
CA PRO A 177 10.40 -9.24 -10.73
C PRO A 177 9.00 -9.60 -10.17
N VAL A 178 7.97 -8.83 -10.53
CA VAL A 178 6.58 -9.04 -10.08
C VAL A 178 5.66 -9.29 -11.26
N LYS A 179 4.55 -10.00 -11.03
CA LYS A 179 3.50 -10.22 -12.04
C LYS A 179 2.27 -9.38 -11.73
N LEU A 180 1.67 -8.79 -12.75
CA LEU A 180 0.41 -8.06 -12.65
C LEU A 180 -0.76 -9.03 -12.83
N LEU A 181 -1.60 -9.19 -11.79
CA LEU A 181 -2.72 -10.12 -11.82
C LEU A 181 -4.05 -9.42 -12.13
N GLU A 182 -4.30 -8.28 -11.49
CA GLU A 182 -5.56 -7.56 -11.61
C GLU A 182 -5.35 -6.06 -11.42
N ILE A 183 -6.16 -5.25 -12.09
CA ILE A 183 -6.21 -3.81 -11.93
C ILE A 183 -7.60 -3.42 -11.43
N VAL A 184 -7.65 -2.74 -10.29
CA VAL A 184 -8.90 -2.31 -9.65
C VAL A 184 -8.98 -0.79 -9.70
N GLN A 185 -9.83 -0.31 -10.60
CA GLN A 185 -10.06 1.11 -10.82
C GLN A 185 -10.92 1.74 -9.71
N ASN A 186 -11.89 0.97 -9.19
CA ASN A 186 -12.93 1.48 -8.31
C ASN A 186 -13.05 0.62 -7.04
N ASN A 187 -13.59 1.24 -5.98
CA ASN A 187 -13.93 0.65 -4.69
C ASN A 187 -12.75 0.10 -3.84
N GLY A 188 -11.51 0.25 -4.32
CA GLY A 188 -10.31 -0.03 -3.54
C GLY A 188 -10.14 0.92 -2.36
N LEU A 189 -9.56 0.45 -1.25
CA LEU A 189 -9.18 1.27 -0.11
C LEU A 189 -7.66 1.42 -0.09
N ALA A 190 -7.17 2.66 -0.21
CA ALA A 190 -5.75 2.99 -0.28
C ALA A 190 -5.35 3.95 0.84
N ALA A 191 -4.09 3.87 1.25
CA ALA A 191 -3.49 4.79 2.20
C ALA A 191 -2.95 6.01 1.46
N SER A 192 -3.45 7.20 1.79
CA SER A 192 -3.01 8.47 1.25
C SER A 192 -2.15 9.19 2.28
N TYR A 193 -0.92 9.53 1.90
CA TYR A 193 0.02 10.25 2.74
C TYR A 193 0.11 11.72 2.31
N ASP A 194 -0.15 12.64 3.24
CA ASP A 194 0.06 14.07 3.03
C ASP A 194 1.44 14.46 3.59
N ALA A 195 2.39 14.75 2.70
CA ALA A 195 3.75 15.13 3.06
C ALA A 195 3.83 16.47 3.84
N THR A 196 2.81 17.32 3.77
CA THR A 196 2.79 18.61 4.48
C THR A 196 2.41 18.44 5.94
N SER A 197 1.34 17.68 6.20
CA SER A 197 0.83 17.46 7.55
C SER A 197 1.37 16.20 8.22
N GLY A 198 2.04 15.32 7.46
CA GLY A 198 2.54 14.03 7.92
C GLY A 198 1.44 13.01 8.23
N ASN A 199 0.20 13.28 7.84
CA ASN A 199 -0.94 12.43 8.14
C ASN A 199 -1.11 11.32 7.10
N LEU A 200 -1.54 10.14 7.58
CA LEU A 200 -1.90 9.01 6.73
C LEU A 200 -3.38 8.66 6.89
N SER A 201 -4.16 8.79 5.82
CA SER A 201 -5.61 8.57 5.84
C SER A 201 -6.05 7.47 4.87
N TRP A 202 -7.12 6.77 5.23
CA TRP A 202 -7.79 5.86 4.31
C TRP A 202 -8.64 6.63 3.31
N VAL A 203 -8.45 6.32 2.03
CA VAL A 203 -9.21 6.91 0.91
C VAL A 203 -9.78 5.78 0.05
N ARG A 204 -11.05 5.94 -0.37
CA ARG A 204 -11.67 5.03 -1.34
C ARG A 204 -11.39 5.50 -2.76
N LEU A 205 -10.99 4.58 -3.64
CA LEU A 205 -10.71 4.84 -5.05
C LEU A 205 -11.95 4.64 -5.94
N PRO A 206 -12.06 5.33 -7.09
CA PRO A 206 -11.13 6.33 -7.58
C PRO A 206 -11.39 7.65 -6.85
N ASP A 207 -10.34 8.18 -6.22
CA ASP A 207 -10.39 9.53 -5.66
C ASP A 207 -9.56 10.45 -6.56
N SER A 208 -10.20 11.53 -7.01
CA SER A 208 -9.60 12.58 -7.82
C SER A 208 -8.38 13.21 -7.14
N ALA A 209 -8.30 13.19 -5.81
CA ALA A 209 -7.15 13.73 -5.07
C ALA A 209 -5.94 12.81 -5.05
N THR A 210 -6.13 11.48 -5.15
CA THR A 210 -5.02 10.52 -5.12
C THR A 210 -4.49 10.21 -6.52
N GLY A 211 -5.30 10.44 -7.57
CA GLY A 211 -4.90 10.21 -8.97
C GLY A 211 -4.29 8.82 -9.20
N SER A 212 -4.78 7.81 -8.47
CA SER A 212 -4.20 6.47 -8.36
C SER A 212 -5.29 5.41 -8.33
N ILE A 213 -4.89 4.18 -8.67
CA ILE A 213 -5.73 2.97 -8.68
C ILE A 213 -5.08 1.90 -7.79
N LEU A 214 -5.71 0.75 -7.60
CA LEU A 214 -5.06 -0.43 -7.01
C LEU A 214 -4.67 -1.44 -8.08
N ALA A 215 -3.55 -2.11 -7.87
CA ALA A 215 -3.13 -3.27 -8.65
C ALA A 215 -2.86 -4.45 -7.71
N LEU A 216 -3.36 -5.62 -8.08
CA LEU A 216 -2.99 -6.88 -7.44
C LEU A 216 -1.72 -7.39 -8.11
N ILE A 217 -0.63 -7.44 -7.36
CA ILE A 217 0.65 -7.99 -7.82
C ILE A 217 0.92 -9.33 -7.15
N GLN A 218 1.64 -10.19 -7.86
CA GLN A 218 2.29 -11.37 -7.29
C GLN A 218 3.79 -11.13 -7.17
N LEU A 219 4.31 -11.31 -5.96
CA LEU A 219 5.71 -11.12 -5.61
C LEU A 219 6.60 -12.28 -6.03
#